data_AF-A0A5C5TTM1-F1
#
_entry.id   AF-A0A5C5TTM1-F1
#
_cell.length_a   1.000
_cell.length_b   1.000
_cell.length_c   1.000
_cell.angle_alpha   90.00
_cell.angle_beta   90.00
_cell.angle_gamma   90.00
#
_symmetry.space_group_name_H-M   'P 1'
#
loop_
_entity.id
_entity.type
_entity.pdbx_description
1 polymer ?
#
loop_
_entity_poly.entity_id
_entity_poly.type
_entity_poly.pdbx_seq_one_letter_code
_entity_poly.pdbx_strand_id
1 'polypeptide(L)'
;MLKTLDDILEDDSLFESSSDSRLFNTKRYRHTITAVDKKASRKRMKTDFTPYQVLFQSVQADIASGKRQIKSISDVEISQKSPIKKGNFYIDNGIMLYVAKIYHPDTKEEFSESTTRKHKVHLIYENGTENHIWLLSLVSSLYDTKRSGRLVTESLDEIDLLSEQVDNNVTTGHIYVVKYAGQDQRFLSMANLYKIGVAKDIQKRLCNTVNEATYLFAPVQLIESFEIQNMEAKEVESYLHHVLADKRVDLVTQSSTGKEIRVTEWFIVDLEHVRQILNQLTVELQKN
;
A
#
# COMPACT_ATOMS: atom_id res chain seq x y z
N MET A 1 -4.14 78.94 30.39
CA MET A 1 -3.68 78.10 31.51
C MET A 1 -3.41 76.73 30.91
N LEU A 2 -2.14 76.33 30.83
CA LEU A 2 -1.73 75.05 30.22
C LEU A 2 -2.09 73.94 31.22
N LYS A 3 -2.90 72.97 30.81
CA LYS A 3 -3.16 71.77 31.62
C LYS A 3 -1.84 71.03 31.80
N THR A 4 -1.47 70.76 33.04
CA THR A 4 -0.28 69.96 33.34
C THR A 4 -0.55 68.49 33.01
N LEU A 5 0.50 67.68 32.89
CA LEU A 5 0.34 66.25 32.59
C LEU A 5 -0.45 65.54 33.69
N ASP A 6 -0.31 66.00 34.93
CA ASP A 6 -1.05 65.49 36.09
C ASP A 6 -2.55 65.85 36.00
N ASP A 7 -2.91 67.06 35.54
CA ASP A 7 -4.31 67.45 35.31
C ASP A 7 -5.02 66.60 34.22
N ILE A 8 -4.26 65.96 33.33
CA ILE A 8 -4.79 65.08 32.28
C ILE A 8 -4.97 63.65 32.83
N LEU A 9 -4.12 63.24 33.79
CA LEU A 9 -4.15 61.92 34.40
C LEU A 9 -5.19 61.80 35.52
N GLU A 10 -5.57 62.92 36.14
CA GLU A 10 -6.64 62.98 37.16
C GLU A 10 -8.06 63.15 36.57
N ASP A 11 -8.19 63.33 35.26
CA ASP A 11 -9.50 63.44 34.58
C ASP A 11 -10.10 62.04 34.32
N ASP A 12 -10.79 61.49 35.32
CA ASP A 12 -11.47 60.17 35.27
C ASP A 12 -12.53 60.08 34.14
N SER A 13 -12.95 61.20 33.57
CA SER A 13 -13.90 61.22 32.44
C SER A 13 -13.31 60.66 31.14
N LEU A 14 -11.98 60.60 31.01
CA LEU A 14 -11.28 59.99 29.87
C LEU A 14 -11.39 58.46 29.85
N PHE A 15 -11.70 57.83 30.98
CA PHE A 15 -11.81 56.37 31.11
C PHE A 15 -13.25 55.85 31.17
N GLU A 16 -14.25 56.73 31.25
CA GLU A 16 -15.68 56.34 31.25
C GLU A 16 -16.25 56.03 29.86
N SER A 17 -15.54 56.41 28.78
CA SER A 17 -16.00 56.19 27.41
C SER A 17 -15.51 54.86 26.83
N SER A 18 -16.42 53.88 26.86
CA SER A 18 -16.39 52.60 26.14
C SER A 18 -15.44 51.54 26.72
N SER A 19 -15.90 50.88 27.78
CA SER A 19 -15.56 49.49 28.05
C SER A 19 -16.06 48.59 26.91
N ASP A 20 -15.50 48.70 25.70
CA ASP A 20 -15.70 47.71 24.65
C ASP A 20 -14.92 46.46 25.08
N SER A 21 -15.60 45.62 25.85
CA SER A 21 -15.13 44.31 26.32
C SER A 21 -14.61 43.40 25.20
N ARG A 22 -14.77 43.79 23.92
CA ARG A 22 -14.13 43.18 22.75
C ARG A 22 -12.63 43.44 22.65
N LEU A 23 -12.10 44.58 23.11
CA LEU A 23 -10.66 44.90 23.07
C LEU A 23 -9.83 43.96 23.97
N PHE A 24 -10.40 43.54 25.10
CA PHE A 24 -9.80 42.56 26.02
C PHE A 24 -10.28 41.12 25.79
N ASN A 25 -11.04 40.87 24.71
CA ASN A 25 -11.55 39.53 24.39
C ASN A 25 -10.45 38.64 23.80
N THR A 26 -9.62 38.10 24.68
CA THR A 26 -8.55 37.15 24.35
C THR A 26 -9.06 35.77 23.95
N LYS A 27 -10.36 35.53 23.71
CA LYS A 27 -10.87 34.21 23.25
C LYS A 27 -10.16 33.72 21.97
N ARG A 28 -9.86 34.60 21.02
CA ARG A 28 -9.10 34.25 19.80
C ARG A 28 -7.66 33.83 20.11
N TYR A 29 -7.01 34.49 21.08
CA TYR A 29 -5.68 34.12 21.54
C TYR A 29 -5.67 32.85 22.41
N ARG A 30 -6.69 32.62 23.26
CA ARG A 30 -6.86 31.35 23.99
C ARG A 30 -7.01 30.16 23.05
N HIS A 31 -7.72 30.32 21.93
CA HIS A 31 -7.82 29.28 20.90
C HIS A 31 -6.47 28.99 20.25
N THR A 32 -5.63 30.01 20.06
CA THR A 32 -4.29 29.86 19.50
C THR A 32 -3.34 29.16 20.48
N ILE A 33 -3.40 29.49 21.78
CA ILE A 33 -2.57 28.86 22.83
C ILE A 33 -3.00 27.42 23.09
N THR A 34 -4.31 27.13 23.17
CA THR A 34 -4.80 25.73 23.33
C THR A 34 -4.58 24.87 22.08
N ALA A 35 -4.47 25.45 20.89
CA ALA A 35 -4.07 24.72 19.68
C ALA A 35 -2.57 24.38 19.65
N VAL A 36 -1.71 25.17 20.32
CA VAL A 36 -0.29 24.84 20.50
C VAL A 36 -0.11 23.69 21.50
N ASP A 37 -0.90 23.67 22.58
CA ASP A 37 -0.91 22.58 23.58
C ASP A 37 -1.52 21.27 23.07
N LYS A 38 -2.34 21.33 22.01
CA LYS A 38 -2.92 20.17 21.32
C LYS A 38 -2.10 19.69 20.12
N LYS A 39 -0.87 20.18 19.92
CA LYS A 39 0.06 19.54 19.00
C LYS A 39 0.48 18.22 19.63
N ALA A 40 0.24 17.10 18.93
CA ALA A 40 0.77 15.82 19.37
C ALA A 40 2.29 15.96 19.50
N SER A 41 2.76 15.96 20.74
CA SER A 41 4.17 16.07 21.07
C SER A 41 4.83 14.72 20.82
N ARG A 42 6.05 14.75 20.27
CA ARG A 42 6.88 13.56 20.14
C ARG A 42 7.08 12.96 21.52
N LYS A 43 6.74 11.69 21.70
CA LYS A 43 6.92 10.95 22.96
C LYS A 43 8.04 9.95 22.78
N ARG A 44 8.77 9.65 23.85
CA ARG A 44 9.72 8.52 23.82
C ARG A 44 8.93 7.24 23.55
N MET A 45 9.42 6.43 22.61
CA MET A 45 8.78 5.17 22.29
C MET A 45 8.75 4.26 23.52
N LYS A 46 7.60 3.65 23.79
CA LYS A 46 7.41 2.72 24.91
C LYS A 46 7.71 1.26 24.55
N THR A 47 7.52 0.92 23.28
CA THR A 47 7.82 -0.40 22.69
C THR A 47 9.30 -0.50 22.32
N ASP A 48 9.83 -1.71 22.13
CA ASP A 48 11.22 -1.91 21.70
C ASP A 48 11.53 -1.13 20.43
N PHE A 49 12.48 -0.19 20.55
CA PHE A 49 12.98 0.64 19.45
C PHE A 49 14.08 -0.06 18.64
N THR A 50 14.69 -1.10 19.19
CA THR A 50 15.76 -1.90 18.57
C THR A 50 15.49 -2.28 17.10
N PRO A 51 14.32 -2.82 16.71
CA PRO A 51 14.06 -3.15 15.31
C PRO A 51 14.08 -1.92 14.39
N TYR A 52 13.54 -0.79 14.85
CA TYR A 52 13.54 0.45 14.06
C TYR A 52 14.92 1.08 13.97
N GLN A 53 15.76 0.92 15.00
CA GLN A 53 17.15 1.38 14.96
C GLN A 53 17.95 0.68 13.85
N VAL A 54 17.78 -0.64 13.70
CA VAL A 54 18.42 -1.40 12.62
C VAL A 54 17.94 -0.92 11.25
N LEU A 55 16.63 -0.66 11.09
CA LEU A 55 16.08 -0.11 9.85
C LEU A 55 16.67 1.26 9.51
N PHE A 56 16.77 2.18 10.47
CA PHE A 56 17.37 3.49 10.17
C PHE A 56 18.85 3.38 9.80
N GLN A 57 19.59 2.44 10.41
CA GLN A 57 20.99 2.18 10.08
C GLN A 57 21.15 1.58 8.66
N SER A 58 20.28 0.65 8.25
CA SER A 58 20.30 0.12 6.88
C SER A 58 20.02 1.21 5.86
N VAL A 59 19.01 2.05 6.09
CA VAL A 59 18.65 3.15 5.21
C VAL A 59 19.78 4.18 5.09
N GLN A 60 20.48 4.48 6.19
CA GLN A 60 21.66 5.36 6.15
C GLN A 60 22.82 4.75 5.36
N ALA A 61 23.09 3.45 5.53
CA ALA A 61 24.09 2.75 4.76
C ALA A 61 23.74 2.75 3.25
N ASP A 62 22.47 2.53 2.91
CA ASP A 62 21.97 2.56 1.53
C ASP A 62 22.07 3.95 0.89
N ILE A 63 21.81 5.01 1.65
CA ILE A 63 22.01 6.39 1.18
C ILE A 63 23.50 6.65 0.94
N ALA A 64 24.37 6.20 1.85
CA ALA A 64 25.82 6.37 1.71
C ALA A 64 26.41 5.58 0.54
N SER A 65 25.86 4.40 0.25
CA SER A 65 26.25 3.58 -0.90
C SER A 65 25.58 4.00 -2.22
N GLY A 66 24.68 5.00 -2.19
CA GLY A 66 23.97 5.50 -3.36
C GLY A 66 22.83 4.61 -3.86
N LYS A 67 22.44 3.56 -3.12
CA LYS A 67 21.30 2.68 -3.42
C LYS A 67 19.96 3.40 -3.21
N ARG A 68 19.94 4.35 -2.28
CA ARG A 68 18.81 5.26 -2.06
C ARG A 68 19.20 6.69 -2.40
N GLN A 69 18.24 7.42 -2.92
CA GLN A 69 18.37 8.85 -3.20
C GLN A 69 17.44 9.63 -2.28
N ILE A 70 17.91 10.80 -1.87
CA ILE A 70 17.09 11.76 -1.13
C ILE A 70 16.56 12.77 -2.13
N LYS A 71 15.25 12.78 -2.35
CA LYS A 71 14.57 13.73 -3.25
C LYS A 71 13.85 14.80 -2.44
N SER A 72 13.84 16.03 -2.94
CA SER A 72 13.04 17.09 -2.32
C SER A 72 11.56 16.74 -2.43
N ILE A 73 10.78 17.00 -1.38
CA ILE A 73 9.34 16.71 -1.44
C ILE A 73 8.63 17.56 -2.51
N SER A 74 9.18 18.73 -2.83
CA SER A 74 8.69 19.62 -3.88
C SER A 74 8.82 19.00 -5.28
N ASP A 75 9.80 18.11 -5.50
CA ASP A 75 10.03 17.47 -6.80
C ASP A 75 9.14 16.25 -7.02
N VAL A 76 8.72 15.59 -5.92
CA VAL A 76 7.94 14.33 -5.97
C VAL A 76 6.44 14.58 -5.95
N GLU A 77 6.01 15.70 -5.36
CA GLU A 77 4.63 16.13 -5.19
C GLU A 77 3.69 15.06 -4.58
N ILE A 78 3.40 15.15 -3.28
CA ILE A 78 2.43 14.30 -2.59
C ILE A 78 1.04 14.50 -3.21
N SER A 79 0.65 13.53 -4.03
CA SER A 79 -0.56 13.52 -4.84
C SER A 79 -1.09 12.09 -4.94
N GLN A 80 -2.19 11.87 -5.66
CA GLN A 80 -2.67 10.50 -5.91
C GLN A 80 -1.66 9.64 -6.67
N LYS A 81 -0.68 10.25 -7.34
CA LYS A 81 0.41 9.53 -8.03
C LYS A 81 1.58 9.20 -7.10
N SER A 82 1.73 9.95 -6.01
CA SER A 82 2.79 9.80 -5.02
C SER A 82 2.21 9.95 -3.60
N PRO A 83 1.36 9.01 -3.15
CA PRO A 83 0.75 9.09 -1.82
C PRO A 83 1.80 8.91 -0.71
N ILE A 84 1.45 9.29 0.52
CA ILE A 84 2.25 8.86 1.68
C ILE A 84 1.95 7.39 1.90
N LYS A 85 3.00 6.57 1.93
CA LYS A 85 2.91 5.12 2.09
C LYS A 85 3.42 4.70 3.47
N LYS A 86 2.77 3.69 4.04
CA LYS A 86 3.29 2.93 5.17
C LYS A 86 4.61 2.27 4.74
N GLY A 87 5.62 2.30 5.61
CA GLY A 87 6.94 1.76 5.30
C GLY A 87 7.94 2.79 4.76
N ASN A 88 7.47 3.94 4.27
CA ASN A 88 8.36 4.91 3.64
C ASN A 88 9.07 5.79 4.66
N PHE A 89 10.26 6.24 4.26
CA PHE A 89 11.11 7.11 5.05
C PHE A 89 11.07 8.54 4.50
N TYR A 90 10.96 9.49 5.43
CA TYR A 90 10.98 10.91 5.12
C TYR A 90 11.97 11.61 6.05
N ILE A 91 12.43 12.78 5.65
CA ILE A 91 13.26 13.64 6.49
C ILE A 91 12.46 14.92 6.75
N ASP A 92 12.20 15.18 8.03
CA ASP A 92 11.53 16.40 8.50
C ASP A 92 12.48 17.15 9.43
N ASN A 93 12.88 18.37 9.03
CA ASN A 93 13.80 19.21 9.80
C ASN A 93 15.10 18.50 10.18
N GLY A 94 15.70 17.77 9.22
CA GLY A 94 16.96 17.05 9.38
C GLY A 94 16.87 15.76 10.21
N ILE A 95 15.69 15.37 10.68
CA ILE A 95 15.48 14.12 11.41
C ILE A 95 14.75 13.15 10.49
N MET A 96 15.30 11.95 10.32
CA MET A 96 14.64 10.90 9.56
C MET A 96 13.47 10.31 10.37
N LEU A 97 12.38 10.05 9.67
CA LEU A 97 11.17 9.46 10.21
C LEU A 97 10.70 8.30 9.31
N TYR A 98 10.03 7.35 9.94
CA TYR A 98 9.44 6.16 9.34
C TYR A 98 7.93 6.18 9.58
N VAL A 99 7.16 5.91 8.52
CA VAL A 99 5.69 5.82 8.60
C VAL A 99 5.29 4.41 9.00
N ALA A 100 5.06 4.18 10.30
CA ALA A 100 4.75 2.87 10.83
C ALA A 100 3.32 2.41 10.49
N LYS A 101 2.35 3.32 10.58
CA LYS A 101 0.93 3.04 10.31
C LYS A 101 0.20 4.25 9.75
N ILE A 102 -0.79 3.99 8.90
CA ILE A 102 -1.78 4.97 8.45
C ILE A 102 -3.15 4.37 8.75
N TYR A 103 -4.03 5.11 9.42
CA TYR A 103 -5.33 4.57 9.85
C TYR A 103 -6.43 5.62 9.93
N HIS A 104 -7.68 5.18 9.78
CA HIS A 104 -8.84 6.04 10.00
C HIS A 104 -9.01 6.35 11.50
N PRO A 105 -9.25 7.61 11.92
CA PRO A 105 -9.38 7.97 13.33
C PRO A 105 -10.49 7.20 14.07
N ASP A 106 -11.63 7.04 13.41
CA ASP A 106 -12.87 6.48 14.00
C ASP A 106 -12.99 4.97 13.80
N THR A 107 -12.91 4.47 12.57
CA THR A 107 -13.05 3.04 12.25
C THR A 107 -11.81 2.19 12.56
N LYS A 108 -10.65 2.83 12.83
CA LYS A 108 -9.34 2.16 13.03
C LYS A 108 -8.87 1.29 11.87
N GLU A 109 -9.51 1.39 10.72
CA GLU A 109 -9.09 0.73 9.48
C GLU A 109 -7.69 1.21 9.10
N GLU A 110 -6.78 0.27 8.85
CA GLU A 110 -5.41 0.55 8.42
C GLU A 110 -5.35 0.65 6.89
N PHE A 111 -4.56 1.59 6.38
CA PHE A 111 -4.34 1.79 4.95
C PHE A 111 -2.86 1.63 4.63
N SER A 112 -2.56 0.99 3.50
CA SER A 112 -1.19 0.86 2.97
C SER A 112 -0.65 2.21 2.48
N GLU A 113 -1.51 3.03 1.88
CA GLU A 113 -1.17 4.36 1.39
C GLU A 113 -2.34 5.33 1.54
N SER A 114 -2.03 6.63 1.68
CA SER A 114 -3.08 7.62 1.71
C SER A 114 -2.64 9.03 1.34
N THR A 115 -3.52 9.71 0.63
CA THR A 115 -3.51 11.18 0.44
C THR A 115 -4.59 11.86 1.30
N THR A 116 -5.42 11.10 2.01
CA THR A 116 -6.56 11.61 2.75
C THR A 116 -6.11 12.32 4.01
N ARG A 117 -6.20 13.65 3.98
CA ARG A 117 -5.84 14.58 5.06
C ARG A 117 -6.47 14.25 6.43
N LYS A 118 -7.60 13.55 6.44
CA LYS A 118 -8.36 13.14 7.63
C LYS A 118 -7.86 11.82 8.26
N HIS A 119 -6.91 11.12 7.66
CA HIS A 119 -6.32 9.94 8.29
C HIS A 119 -5.29 10.32 9.34
N LYS A 120 -5.05 9.42 10.30
CA LYS A 120 -3.97 9.52 11.28
C LYS A 120 -2.78 8.68 10.84
N VAL A 121 -1.60 9.13 11.20
CA VAL A 121 -0.34 8.45 10.95
C VAL A 121 0.44 8.29 12.25
N HIS A 122 1.00 7.10 12.43
CA HIS A 122 1.97 6.80 13.48
C HIS A 122 3.36 6.88 12.86
N LEU A 123 4.15 7.82 13.38
CA LEU A 123 5.49 8.12 12.92
C LEU A 123 6.49 7.75 13.98
N ILE A 124 7.59 7.14 13.53
CA ILE A 124 8.73 6.78 14.37
C ILE A 124 9.90 7.60 13.86
N TYR A 125 10.62 8.24 14.77
CA TYR A 125 11.77 9.07 14.44
C TYR A 125 13.05 8.31 14.78
N GLU A 126 14.10 8.59 14.02
CA GLU A 126 15.43 8.02 14.21
C GLU A 126 15.98 8.20 15.64
N ASN A 127 15.58 9.27 16.32
CA ASN A 127 15.99 9.56 17.69
C ASN A 127 15.21 8.76 18.77
N GLY A 128 14.48 7.71 18.40
CA GLY A 128 13.72 6.88 19.34
C GLY A 128 12.44 7.52 19.88
N THR A 129 11.94 8.56 19.22
CA THR A 129 10.63 9.14 19.54
C THR A 129 9.56 8.67 18.57
N GLU A 130 8.31 8.68 19.01
CA GLU A 130 7.14 8.41 18.19
C GLU A 130 6.13 9.55 18.27
N ASN A 131 5.32 9.70 17.23
CA ASN A 131 4.24 10.67 17.20
C ASN A 131 3.02 10.14 16.45
N HIS A 132 1.83 10.52 16.91
CA HIS A 132 0.57 10.16 16.28
C HIS A 132 -0.11 11.45 15.82
N ILE A 133 0.00 11.78 14.54
CA ILE A 133 -0.50 13.04 13.97
C ILE A 133 -1.50 12.78 12.85
N TRP A 134 -2.21 13.83 12.45
CA TRP A 134 -2.98 13.79 11.21
C TRP A 134 -2.03 13.75 10.02
N LEU A 135 -2.40 13.02 8.96
CA LEU A 135 -1.68 12.98 7.70
C LEU A 135 -1.45 14.40 7.16
N LEU A 136 -2.45 15.27 7.28
CA LEU A 136 -2.33 16.69 6.93
C LEU A 136 -1.16 17.38 7.66
N SER A 137 -0.98 17.12 8.95
CA SER A 137 0.09 17.72 9.72
C SER A 137 1.47 17.25 9.25
N LEU A 138 1.61 15.97 8.86
CA LEU A 138 2.84 15.46 8.26
C LEU A 138 3.11 16.14 6.92
N VAL A 139 2.13 16.15 6.02
CA VAL A 139 2.24 16.79 4.70
C VAL A 139 2.64 18.26 4.85
N SER A 140 1.95 19.01 5.71
CA SER A 140 2.29 20.42 5.96
C SER A 140 3.70 20.61 6.52
N SER A 141 4.21 19.69 7.34
CA SER A 141 5.59 19.77 7.86
C SER A 141 6.62 19.53 6.76
N LEU A 142 6.36 18.55 5.88
CA LEU A 142 7.26 18.23 4.78
C LEU A 142 7.35 19.39 3.77
N TYR A 143 6.20 20.01 3.43
CA TYR A 143 6.16 21.15 2.52
C TYR A 143 6.57 22.49 3.14
N ASP A 144 6.89 22.53 4.44
CA ASP A 144 7.38 23.75 5.09
C ASP A 144 8.77 24.10 4.53
N THR A 145 8.85 25.23 3.84
CA THR A 145 10.07 25.73 3.19
C THR A 145 11.23 25.91 4.16
N LYS A 146 10.93 26.14 5.46
CA LYS A 146 11.96 26.26 6.51
C LYS A 146 12.48 24.91 6.98
N ARG A 147 11.66 23.86 6.93
CA ARG A 147 12.00 22.52 7.42
C ARG A 147 12.63 21.63 6.36
N SER A 148 12.47 21.99 5.09
CA SER A 148 13.07 21.30 3.94
C SER A 148 12.77 19.80 3.96
N GLY A 149 11.49 19.43 3.84
CA GLY A 149 11.08 18.04 3.81
C GLY A 149 11.66 17.29 2.61
N ARG A 150 12.11 16.06 2.84
CA ARG A 150 12.67 15.20 1.79
C ARG A 150 12.06 13.80 1.86
N LEU A 151 11.90 13.18 0.70
CA LEU A 151 11.57 11.77 0.57
C LEU A 151 12.87 10.99 0.42
N VAL A 152 13.02 9.91 1.18
CA VAL A 152 14.04 8.91 0.92
C VAL A 152 13.42 7.87 -0.02
N THR A 153 14.00 7.68 -1.20
CA THR A 153 13.49 6.69 -2.15
C THR A 153 13.63 5.28 -1.58
N GLU A 154 12.75 4.39 -2.00
CA GLU A 154 12.90 2.96 -1.74
C GLU A 154 14.23 2.47 -2.34
N SER A 155 14.96 1.60 -1.63
CA SER A 155 16.11 0.90 -2.20
C SER A 155 15.59 -0.15 -3.17
N LEU A 156 16.27 -0.34 -4.30
CA LEU A 156 15.98 -1.45 -5.22
C LEU A 156 16.04 -2.81 -4.51
N ASP A 157 16.85 -2.92 -3.45
CA ASP A 157 17.04 -4.15 -2.67
C ASP A 157 16.04 -4.30 -1.49
N GLU A 158 15.40 -3.22 -0.99
CA GLU A 158 14.41 -3.31 0.12
C GLU A 158 13.01 -3.70 -0.33
N ILE A 159 12.76 -3.78 -1.65
CA ILE A 159 11.59 -4.52 -2.18
C ILE A 159 11.65 -5.99 -1.72
N ASP A 160 12.84 -6.51 -1.46
CA ASP A 160 13.09 -7.95 -1.29
C ASP A 160 13.30 -8.40 0.17
N LEU A 161 13.61 -7.49 1.11
CA LEU A 161 13.92 -7.84 2.51
C LEU A 161 12.83 -7.48 3.54
N LEU A 162 11.90 -6.58 3.19
CA LEU A 162 10.73 -6.23 4.04
C LEU A 162 9.45 -6.98 3.64
N SER A 163 9.49 -7.67 2.50
CA SER A 163 8.44 -8.54 1.97
C SER A 163 8.20 -9.80 2.82
N GLU A 164 9.14 -10.18 3.70
CA GLU A 164 8.95 -11.31 4.63
C GLU A 164 8.15 -10.95 5.90
N GLN A 165 7.85 -9.67 6.16
CA GLN A 165 7.20 -9.25 7.43
C GLN A 165 6.03 -8.26 7.27
N VAL A 166 5.73 -7.75 6.07
CA VAL A 166 4.57 -6.88 5.85
C VAL A 166 3.81 -7.38 4.63
N ASP A 167 2.64 -7.98 4.86
CA ASP A 167 1.61 -8.28 3.86
C ASP A 167 1.23 -7.00 3.08
N ASN A 168 2.00 -6.67 2.06
CA ASN A 168 1.69 -5.70 1.01
C ASN A 168 2.10 -6.27 -0.34
N ASN A 169 1.82 -7.56 -0.51
CA ASN A 169 1.75 -8.13 -1.83
C ASN A 169 0.55 -7.53 -2.55
N VAL A 170 0.79 -6.64 -3.50
CA VAL A 170 -0.27 -6.23 -4.42
C VAL A 170 -0.59 -7.48 -5.22
N THR A 171 -1.70 -8.14 -4.88
CA THR A 171 -2.20 -9.29 -5.63
C THR A 171 -2.48 -8.83 -7.05
N THR A 172 -1.55 -9.13 -7.97
CA THR A 172 -1.65 -8.76 -9.37
C THR A 172 -2.54 -9.73 -10.13
N GLY A 173 -2.78 -10.92 -9.57
CA GLY A 173 -3.79 -11.87 -9.99
C GLY A 173 -3.69 -13.19 -9.22
N HIS A 174 -4.35 -14.21 -9.75
CA HIS A 174 -4.35 -15.55 -9.19
C HIS A 174 -4.14 -16.58 -10.29
N ILE A 175 -3.34 -17.60 -9.99
CA ILE A 175 -3.30 -18.84 -10.78
C ILE A 175 -4.40 -19.72 -10.22
N TYR A 176 -5.26 -20.24 -11.08
CA TYR A 176 -6.32 -21.17 -10.69
C TYR A 176 -6.15 -22.50 -11.40
N VAL A 177 -6.45 -23.57 -10.67
CA VAL A 177 -6.49 -24.94 -11.17
C VAL A 177 -7.93 -25.42 -11.07
N VAL A 178 -8.52 -25.75 -12.21
CA VAL A 178 -9.90 -26.24 -12.28
C VAL A 178 -9.96 -27.64 -12.87
N LYS A 179 -10.94 -28.41 -12.41
CA LYS A 179 -11.28 -29.73 -12.92
C LYS A 179 -12.59 -29.67 -13.68
N TYR A 180 -12.69 -30.45 -14.75
CA TYR A 180 -13.94 -30.61 -15.48
C TYR A 180 -15.04 -31.20 -14.57
N ALA A 181 -16.23 -30.57 -14.56
CA ALA A 181 -17.38 -30.99 -13.75
C ALA A 181 -18.66 -31.15 -14.58
N GLY A 182 -18.53 -31.28 -15.91
CA GLY A 182 -19.66 -31.52 -16.81
C GLY A 182 -20.06 -33.00 -16.90
N GLN A 183 -20.86 -33.31 -17.93
CA GLN A 183 -21.46 -34.65 -18.13
C GLN A 183 -20.77 -35.48 -19.23
N ASP A 184 -19.81 -34.92 -19.95
CA ASP A 184 -19.15 -35.64 -21.04
C ASP A 184 -18.14 -36.66 -20.51
N GLN A 185 -18.45 -37.95 -20.72
CA GLN A 185 -17.63 -39.07 -20.25
C GLN A 185 -16.21 -39.07 -20.83
N ARG A 186 -16.00 -38.45 -22.00
CA ARG A 186 -14.67 -38.36 -22.62
C ARG A 186 -13.69 -37.58 -21.73
N PHE A 187 -14.15 -36.51 -21.09
CA PHE A 187 -13.32 -35.70 -20.20
C PHE A 187 -13.32 -36.25 -18.76
N LEU A 188 -14.43 -36.83 -18.30
CA LEU A 188 -14.51 -37.44 -16.97
C LEU A 188 -13.63 -38.69 -16.80
N SER A 189 -13.40 -39.44 -17.89
CA SER A 189 -12.55 -40.64 -17.88
C SER A 189 -11.05 -40.32 -17.90
N MET A 190 -10.66 -39.07 -18.20
CA MET A 190 -9.27 -38.64 -18.16
C MET A 190 -8.86 -38.33 -16.71
N ALA A 191 -8.06 -39.21 -16.12
CA ALA A 191 -7.49 -38.98 -14.79
C ALA A 191 -6.54 -37.76 -14.83
N ASN A 192 -6.58 -36.96 -13.75
CA ASN A 192 -5.70 -35.80 -13.56
C ASN A 192 -5.77 -34.75 -14.69
N LEU A 193 -6.92 -34.64 -15.34
CA LEU A 193 -7.19 -33.61 -16.32
C LEU A 193 -7.52 -32.29 -15.62
N TYR A 194 -6.62 -31.32 -15.74
CA TYR A 194 -6.75 -30.00 -15.15
C TYR A 194 -6.58 -28.90 -16.18
N LYS A 195 -7.35 -27.84 -16.02
CA LYS A 195 -7.09 -26.58 -16.70
C LYS A 195 -6.43 -25.63 -15.71
N ILE A 196 -5.31 -25.06 -16.14
CA ILE A 196 -4.53 -24.10 -15.37
C ILE A 196 -4.60 -22.77 -16.10
N GLY A 197 -4.94 -21.70 -15.38
CA GLY A 197 -5.04 -20.37 -15.98
C GLY A 197 -4.76 -19.27 -14.98
N VAL A 198 -4.60 -18.05 -15.49
CA VAL A 198 -4.34 -16.86 -14.68
C VAL A 198 -5.51 -15.89 -14.80
N ALA A 199 -5.96 -15.32 -13.68
CA ALA A 199 -7.04 -14.33 -13.65
C ALA A 199 -6.87 -13.34 -12.49
N LYS A 200 -7.24 -12.08 -12.72
CA LYS A 200 -7.30 -11.07 -11.64
C LYS A 200 -8.43 -11.35 -10.65
N ASP A 201 -9.56 -11.85 -11.14
CA ASP A 201 -10.73 -12.23 -10.36
C ASP A 201 -11.19 -13.61 -10.83
N ILE A 202 -10.94 -14.63 -10.01
CA ILE A 202 -11.29 -16.02 -10.32
C ILE A 202 -12.81 -16.17 -10.43
N GLN A 203 -13.58 -15.54 -9.55
CA GLN A 203 -15.04 -15.68 -9.51
C GLN A 203 -15.65 -15.15 -10.80
N LYS A 204 -15.22 -13.97 -11.23
CA LYS A 204 -15.66 -13.38 -12.50
C LYS A 204 -15.16 -14.18 -13.71
N ARG A 205 -14.00 -14.84 -13.63
CA ARG A 205 -13.48 -15.67 -14.71
C ARG A 205 -14.22 -17.00 -14.86
N LEU A 206 -14.68 -17.59 -13.76
CA LEU A 206 -15.33 -18.90 -13.73
C LEU A 206 -16.87 -18.86 -13.82
N CYS A 207 -17.50 -17.68 -13.72
CA CYS A 207 -18.96 -17.55 -13.69
C CYS A 207 -19.66 -17.96 -14.99
N ASN A 208 -18.96 -17.97 -16.13
CA ASN A 208 -19.55 -18.22 -17.45
C ASN A 208 -18.92 -19.40 -18.21
N THR A 209 -18.37 -20.37 -17.46
CA THR A 209 -17.65 -21.53 -18.02
C THR A 209 -18.47 -22.39 -18.98
N VAL A 210 -19.78 -22.53 -18.73
CA VAL A 210 -20.71 -23.30 -19.57
C VAL A 210 -20.82 -22.74 -21.01
N ASN A 211 -20.58 -21.45 -21.21
CA ASN A 211 -20.69 -20.81 -22.53
C ASN A 211 -19.34 -20.57 -23.21
N GLU A 212 -18.25 -21.03 -22.60
CA GLU A 212 -16.90 -20.75 -23.07
C GLU A 212 -16.23 -22.02 -23.61
N ALA A 213 -15.71 -21.93 -24.84
CA ALA A 213 -15.03 -23.05 -25.48
C ALA A 213 -13.79 -23.51 -24.70
N THR A 214 -13.07 -22.60 -24.05
CA THR A 214 -11.87 -22.95 -23.26
C THR A 214 -12.17 -23.85 -22.05
N TYR A 215 -13.41 -23.81 -21.56
CA TYR A 215 -13.92 -24.68 -20.51
C TYR A 215 -14.77 -25.83 -21.05
N LEU A 216 -14.65 -26.11 -22.35
CA LEU A 216 -15.34 -27.22 -23.03
C LEU A 216 -16.87 -27.11 -22.95
N PHE A 217 -17.39 -25.88 -22.87
CA PHE A 217 -18.81 -25.59 -22.69
C PHE A 217 -19.44 -26.32 -21.50
N ALA A 218 -18.70 -26.44 -20.41
CA ALA A 218 -19.09 -27.20 -19.23
C ALA A 218 -18.80 -26.46 -17.93
N PRO A 219 -19.51 -26.78 -16.85
CA PRO A 219 -19.13 -26.31 -15.52
C PRO A 219 -17.78 -26.91 -15.12
N VAL A 220 -17.04 -26.14 -14.33
CA VAL A 220 -15.75 -26.55 -13.78
C VAL A 220 -15.73 -26.35 -12.27
N GLN A 221 -14.97 -27.19 -11.59
CA GLN A 221 -14.76 -27.10 -10.16
C GLN A 221 -13.39 -26.48 -9.89
N LEU A 222 -13.35 -25.41 -9.09
CA LEU A 222 -12.10 -24.87 -8.57
C LEU A 222 -11.50 -25.87 -7.57
N ILE A 223 -10.29 -26.33 -7.84
CA ILE A 223 -9.56 -27.26 -6.98
C ILE A 223 -8.57 -26.49 -6.12
N GLU A 224 -7.78 -25.61 -6.75
CA GLU A 224 -6.78 -24.78 -6.07
C GLU A 224 -6.65 -23.40 -6.70
N SER A 225 -6.21 -22.46 -5.89
CA SER A 225 -5.83 -21.13 -6.33
C SER A 225 -4.59 -20.65 -5.59
N PHE A 226 -3.69 -20.01 -6.32
CA PHE A 226 -2.45 -19.44 -5.81
C PHE A 226 -2.44 -17.95 -6.11
N GLU A 227 -2.05 -17.14 -5.13
CA GLU A 227 -1.93 -15.70 -5.32
C GLU A 227 -0.64 -15.38 -6.07
N ILE A 228 -0.75 -14.50 -7.06
CA ILE A 228 0.38 -13.90 -7.77
C ILE A 228 0.52 -12.49 -7.23
N GLN A 229 1.74 -12.13 -6.88
CA GLN A 229 2.03 -10.91 -6.16
C GLN A 229 3.14 -10.17 -6.91
N ASN A 230 2.93 -8.87 -7.19
CA ASN A 230 3.91 -8.00 -7.86
C ASN A 230 4.37 -8.45 -9.27
N MET A 231 3.61 -9.28 -9.98
CA MET A 231 3.97 -9.79 -11.31
C MET A 231 2.89 -9.58 -12.38
N GLU A 232 3.27 -9.44 -13.65
CA GLU A 232 2.30 -9.39 -14.74
C GLU A 232 1.74 -10.78 -15.06
N ALA A 233 0.40 -10.88 -15.13
CA ALA A 233 -0.31 -12.13 -15.44
C ALA A 233 0.19 -12.82 -16.72
N LYS A 234 0.62 -12.04 -17.72
CA LYS A 234 1.10 -12.53 -19.00
C LYS A 234 2.42 -13.30 -18.90
N GLU A 235 3.32 -12.87 -18.01
CA GLU A 235 4.62 -13.52 -17.82
C GLU A 235 4.44 -14.86 -17.12
N VAL A 236 3.61 -14.89 -16.07
CA VAL A 236 3.23 -16.12 -15.38
C VAL A 236 2.57 -17.11 -16.32
N GLU A 237 1.62 -16.64 -17.15
CA GLU A 237 0.97 -17.50 -18.13
C GLU A 237 1.98 -18.08 -19.14
N SER A 238 2.91 -17.25 -19.64
CA SER A 238 3.94 -17.69 -20.58
C SER A 238 4.87 -18.74 -19.98
N TYR A 239 5.27 -18.56 -18.72
CA TYR A 239 6.08 -19.53 -17.99
C TYR A 239 5.34 -20.86 -17.81
N LEU A 240 4.08 -20.82 -17.35
CA LEU A 240 3.26 -22.02 -17.18
C LEU A 240 3.08 -22.78 -18.50
N HIS A 241 2.80 -22.06 -19.59
CA HIS A 241 2.70 -22.66 -20.93
C HIS A 241 4.01 -23.32 -21.36
N HIS A 242 5.16 -22.76 -21.00
CA HIS A 242 6.46 -23.33 -21.33
C HIS A 242 6.77 -24.58 -20.50
N VAL A 243 6.64 -24.49 -19.18
CA VAL A 243 6.98 -25.59 -18.27
C VAL A 243 6.03 -26.78 -18.41
N LEU A 244 4.75 -26.53 -18.68
CA LEU A 244 3.74 -27.59 -18.84
C LEU A 244 3.51 -27.99 -20.30
N ALA A 245 4.35 -27.53 -21.23
CA ALA A 245 4.18 -27.79 -22.66
C ALA A 245 4.11 -29.29 -22.99
N ASP A 246 4.88 -30.12 -22.27
CA ASP A 246 4.96 -31.57 -22.45
C ASP A 246 3.75 -32.33 -21.86
N LYS A 247 3.00 -31.71 -20.94
CA LYS A 247 1.79 -32.27 -20.31
C LYS A 247 0.49 -31.80 -20.96
N ARG A 248 0.58 -30.94 -21.98
CA ARG A 248 -0.56 -30.33 -22.64
C ARG A 248 -1.35 -31.35 -23.44
N VAL A 249 -2.68 -31.28 -23.36
CA VAL A 249 -3.60 -32.11 -24.13
C VAL A 249 -4.33 -31.25 -25.15
N ASP A 250 -4.28 -31.68 -26.41
CA ASP A 250 -5.08 -31.09 -27.47
C ASP A 250 -6.49 -31.67 -27.42
N LEU A 251 -7.43 -30.92 -26.85
CA LEU A 251 -8.84 -31.30 -26.79
C LEU A 251 -9.62 -30.65 -27.94
N VAL A 252 -10.63 -31.36 -28.44
CA VAL A 252 -11.55 -30.85 -29.46
C VAL A 252 -12.96 -30.85 -28.88
N THR A 253 -13.61 -29.68 -28.94
CA THR A 253 -15.02 -29.50 -28.58
C THR A 253 -15.79 -28.97 -29.79
N GLN A 254 -17.11 -29.11 -29.77
CA GLN A 254 -17.98 -28.58 -30.82
C GLN A 254 -18.80 -27.42 -30.27
N SER A 255 -18.81 -26.31 -31.00
CA SER A 255 -19.69 -25.17 -30.74
C SER A 255 -21.15 -25.56 -30.94
N SER A 256 -22.08 -24.78 -30.37
CA SER A 256 -23.53 -24.87 -30.65
C SER A 256 -23.88 -24.74 -32.14
N THR A 257 -22.97 -24.17 -32.94
CA THR A 257 -23.07 -24.03 -34.40
C THR A 257 -22.46 -25.21 -35.19
N GLY A 258 -21.99 -26.26 -34.51
CA GLY A 258 -21.38 -27.46 -35.13
C GLY A 258 -19.92 -27.29 -35.56
N LYS A 259 -19.31 -26.12 -35.30
CA LYS A 259 -17.90 -25.88 -35.60
C LYS A 259 -17.00 -26.53 -34.54
N GLU A 260 -15.99 -27.28 -34.99
CA GLU A 260 -14.95 -27.81 -34.11
C GLU A 260 -14.01 -26.69 -33.63
N ILE A 261 -13.75 -26.68 -32.32
CA ILE A 261 -12.86 -25.75 -31.64
C ILE A 261 -11.82 -26.57 -30.89
N ARG A 262 -10.54 -26.29 -31.18
CA ARG A 262 -9.41 -26.88 -30.46
C ARG A 262 -9.10 -26.05 -29.21
N VAL A 263 -8.90 -26.72 -28.09
CA VAL A 263 -8.57 -26.11 -26.80
C VAL A 263 -7.24 -26.70 -26.33
N THR A 264 -6.27 -25.83 -26.06
CA THR A 264 -4.89 -26.20 -25.70
C THR A 264 -4.54 -25.86 -24.26
N GLU A 265 -5.50 -25.38 -23.47
CA GLU A 265 -5.26 -24.91 -22.09
C GLU A 265 -5.55 -25.99 -21.03
N TRP A 266 -5.51 -27.26 -21.40
CA TRP A 266 -5.74 -28.41 -20.54
C TRP A 266 -4.50 -29.31 -20.47
N PHE A 267 -4.25 -29.87 -19.29
CA PHE A 267 -3.03 -30.61 -18.96
C PHE A 267 -3.39 -31.89 -18.21
N ILE A 268 -2.67 -32.98 -18.49
CA ILE A 268 -2.71 -34.19 -17.67
C ILE A 268 -1.47 -34.18 -16.78
N VAL A 269 -1.68 -33.81 -15.53
CA VAL A 269 -0.59 -33.57 -14.58
C VAL A 269 -1.06 -33.85 -13.16
N ASP A 270 -0.19 -34.45 -12.35
CA ASP A 270 -0.48 -34.64 -10.95
C ASP A 270 -0.54 -33.29 -10.22
N LEU A 271 -1.52 -33.13 -9.33
CA LEU A 271 -1.73 -31.91 -8.57
C LEU A 271 -0.51 -31.57 -7.71
N GLU A 272 0.18 -32.58 -7.16
CA GLU A 272 1.41 -32.36 -6.39
C GLU A 272 2.53 -31.80 -7.27
N HIS A 273 2.62 -32.24 -8.53
CA HIS A 273 3.57 -31.71 -9.50
C HIS A 273 3.23 -30.27 -9.90
N VAL A 274 1.95 -29.94 -10.05
CA VAL A 274 1.50 -28.55 -10.26
C VAL A 274 1.91 -27.66 -9.10
N ARG A 275 1.65 -28.08 -7.85
CA ARG A 275 2.08 -27.34 -6.65
C ARG A 275 3.58 -27.11 -6.61
N GLN A 276 4.38 -28.12 -6.97
CA GLN A 276 5.84 -27.99 -7.04
C GLN A 276 6.28 -26.96 -8.07
N ILE A 277 5.73 -27.00 -9.28
CA ILE A 277 6.03 -26.03 -10.35
C ILE A 277 5.65 -24.61 -9.91
N LEU A 278 4.50 -24.45 -9.25
CA LEU A 278 4.04 -23.15 -8.76
C LEU A 278 4.92 -22.61 -7.63
N ASN A 279 5.37 -23.49 -6.72
CA ASN A 279 6.33 -23.09 -5.68
C ASN A 279 7.69 -22.72 -6.28
N GLN A 280 8.17 -23.46 -7.29
CA GLN A 280 9.40 -23.14 -8.00
C GLN A 280 9.29 -21.82 -8.76
N LEU A 281 8.14 -21.53 -9.37
CA LEU A 281 7.84 -20.25 -10.02
C LEU A 281 8.02 -19.09 -9.05
N THR A 282 7.50 -19.21 -7.82
CA THR A 282 7.70 -18.19 -6.77
C THR A 282 9.18 -18.03 -6.40
N VAL A 283 9.94 -19.13 -6.31
CA VAL A 283 11.35 -19.10 -5.89
C VAL A 283 12.30 -18.63 -7.00
N GLU A 284 12.09 -19.02 -8.25
CA GLU A 284 12.95 -18.65 -9.38
C GLU A 284 12.74 -17.20 -9.82
N LEU A 285 11.51 -16.69 -9.69
CA LEU A 285 11.17 -15.32 -10.10
C LEU A 285 11.37 -14.30 -8.98
N GLN A 286 11.74 -14.74 -7.77
CA GLN A 286 12.33 -13.90 -6.71
C GLN A 286 13.86 -13.72 -6.87
N LYS A 287 14.52 -14.48 -7.77
CA LYS A 287 15.98 -14.43 -7.98
C LYS A 287 16.44 -13.58 -9.17
N ASN A 288 15.52 -13.11 -10.01
CA ASN A 288 15.78 -12.29 -11.19
C ASN A 288 15.13 -10.93 -11.05
#